data_AF-A0A948TGK9-F1
#
_entry.id   AF-A0A948TGK9-F1
#
_cell.length_a   1.000
_cell.length_b   1.000
_cell.length_c   1.000
_cell.angle_alpha   90.00
_cell.angle_beta   90.00
_cell.angle_gamma   90.00
#
_symmetry.space_group_name_H-M   'P 1'
#
loop_
_entity.id
_entity.type
_entity.pdbx_description
1 polymer ?
#
loop_
_entity_poly.entity_id
_entity_poly.type
_entity_poly.pdbx_seq_one_letter_code
_entity_poly.pdbx_strand_id
1 'polypeptide(L)'
;MDNDPTKIKWDRDRKQSVVKFITSPIFDITKVVLSLYRPFVKEWLYSDRFWIHVVGQMPQLFPFAGAENLTIDVTGVGAHEFSCLMSSCISCLDHMEKSQCFPRYTYRPATKAELAAYRQARVEGYEDTSSLLGNLETDVLTPAPQAASLLDAVEHDASVQQLIVNGYVREDALKPEAIAHFQAAYAGHEAEIDADAVFYYIYGLLHSTDYRTTYANNLQKELPRIPRVATWDDFKAFMEAGRKLAMLHVYYEQVTPYQGCKIVGLTPNVSKRVIKLSYGKNAGKKGNAAKDKTTIIYNDSITITGIPLEAQEYVVNRKSALD
;
A
#
# COMPACT_ATOMS: atom_id res chain seq x y z
N MET A 1 -30.29 23.93 -5.49
CA MET A 1 -29.08 23.15 -5.79
C MET A 1 -28.24 24.01 -6.72
N ASP A 2 -27.03 24.43 -6.29
CA ASP A 2 -26.11 25.22 -7.13
C ASP A 2 -25.29 24.26 -8.00
N ASN A 3 -25.21 24.49 -9.31
CA ASN A 3 -24.54 23.62 -10.27
C ASN A 3 -23.15 24.13 -10.69
N ASP A 4 -22.63 25.18 -10.04
CA ASP A 4 -21.28 25.66 -10.24
C ASP A 4 -20.24 24.58 -9.84
N PRO A 5 -19.48 24.02 -10.80
CA PRO A 5 -18.52 22.95 -10.52
C PRO A 5 -17.33 23.40 -9.67
N THR A 6 -17.10 24.71 -9.54
CA THR A 6 -16.05 25.26 -8.67
C THR A 6 -16.44 25.25 -7.19
N LYS A 7 -17.74 25.12 -6.90
CA LYS A 7 -18.27 25.03 -5.52
C LYS A 7 -18.47 23.59 -5.09
N ILE A 8 -19.07 22.77 -5.96
CA ILE A 8 -19.34 21.36 -5.65
C ILE A 8 -19.48 20.52 -6.92
N LYS A 9 -18.87 19.33 -6.89
CA LYS A 9 -19.10 18.28 -7.88
C LYS A 9 -20.16 17.32 -7.36
N TRP A 10 -21.35 17.35 -7.96
CA TRP A 10 -22.45 16.51 -7.53
C TRP A 10 -22.36 15.08 -8.06
N ASP A 11 -22.56 14.10 -7.17
CA ASP A 11 -22.93 12.73 -7.52
C ASP A 11 -24.43 12.47 -7.29
N ARG A 12 -24.89 11.26 -7.62
CA ARG A 12 -26.30 10.85 -7.48
C ARG A 12 -26.77 10.91 -6.02
N ASP A 13 -25.94 10.46 -5.08
CA ASP A 13 -26.30 10.33 -3.67
C ASP A 13 -26.35 11.68 -2.97
N ARG A 14 -25.43 12.59 -3.30
CA ARG A 14 -25.43 13.96 -2.79
C ARG A 14 -26.65 14.73 -3.30
N LYS A 15 -27.04 14.56 -4.57
CA LYS A 15 -28.29 15.13 -5.11
C LYS A 15 -29.52 14.61 -4.34
N GLN A 16 -29.57 13.31 -4.07
CA GLN A 16 -30.67 12.70 -3.32
C GLN A 16 -30.72 13.20 -1.86
N SER A 17 -29.55 13.41 -1.24
CA SER A 17 -29.42 13.93 0.12
C SER A 17 -30.03 15.32 0.26
N VAL A 18 -29.79 16.20 -0.73
CA VAL A 18 -30.40 17.55 -0.74
C VAL A 18 -31.93 17.48 -0.82
N VAL A 19 -32.48 16.62 -1.68
CA VAL A 19 -33.94 16.45 -1.80
C VAL A 19 -34.56 15.96 -0.49
N LYS A 20 -33.80 15.18 0.29
CA LYS A 20 -34.22 14.66 1.60
C LYS A 20 -33.88 15.59 2.77
N PHE A 21 -33.38 16.80 2.52
CA PHE A 21 -32.92 17.75 3.55
C PHE A 21 -31.85 17.17 4.49
N ILE A 22 -31.04 16.22 4.01
CA ILE A 22 -29.92 15.64 4.75
C ILE A 22 -28.71 16.56 4.59
N THR A 23 -28.20 17.07 5.70
CA THR A 23 -26.99 17.90 5.74
C THR A 23 -25.73 17.06 5.93
N SER A 24 -24.60 17.55 5.45
CA SER A 24 -23.31 16.91 5.70
C SER A 24 -22.92 17.01 7.18
N PRO A 25 -22.14 16.06 7.71
CA PRO A 25 -21.42 16.27 8.96
C PRO A 25 -20.43 17.43 8.82
N ILE A 26 -20.04 18.00 9.96
CA ILE A 26 -18.96 19.00 10.02
C ILE A 26 -17.65 18.34 9.54
N PHE A 27 -16.79 19.13 8.89
CA PHE A 27 -15.46 18.68 8.48
C PHE A 27 -14.68 18.12 9.67
N ASP A 28 -14.07 16.95 9.49
CA ASP A 28 -13.35 16.23 10.52
C ASP A 28 -11.94 15.87 10.03
N ILE A 29 -10.94 16.59 10.54
CA ILE A 29 -9.55 16.42 10.12
C ILE A 29 -9.05 14.98 10.35
N THR A 30 -9.63 14.23 11.29
CA THR A 30 -9.23 12.84 11.57
C THR A 30 -9.57 11.87 10.43
N LYS A 31 -10.41 12.30 9.48
CA LYS A 31 -10.76 11.53 8.28
C LYS A 31 -9.88 11.87 7.08
N VAL A 32 -8.97 12.83 7.20
CA VAL A 32 -7.95 13.10 6.19
C VAL A 32 -6.84 12.06 6.34
N VAL A 33 -6.71 11.20 5.34
CA VAL A 33 -5.77 10.06 5.35
C VAL A 33 -4.96 10.03 4.06
N LEU A 34 -3.80 9.38 4.11
CA LEU A 34 -3.00 9.14 2.92
C LEU A 34 -3.64 8.03 2.09
N SER A 35 -3.73 8.22 0.78
CA SER A 35 -4.30 7.25 -0.16
C SER A 35 -3.40 7.08 -1.38
N LEU A 36 -3.27 5.86 -1.86
CA LEU A 36 -2.57 5.53 -3.10
C LEU A 36 -3.50 5.85 -4.28
N TYR A 37 -3.31 7.01 -4.92
CA TYR A 37 -4.17 7.49 -6.00
C TYR A 37 -3.82 6.86 -7.35
N ARG A 38 -2.52 6.69 -7.60
CA ARG A 38 -1.92 6.00 -8.75
C ARG A 38 -0.73 5.16 -8.26
N PRO A 39 -0.21 4.20 -9.04
CA PRO A 39 0.96 3.43 -8.65
C PRO A 39 2.10 4.40 -8.28
N PHE A 40 2.66 4.25 -7.09
CA PHE A 40 3.73 5.10 -6.56
C PHE A 40 3.39 6.60 -6.39
N VAL A 41 2.10 6.96 -6.37
CA VAL A 41 1.64 8.33 -6.14
C VAL A 41 0.61 8.37 -5.03
N LYS A 42 1.00 8.92 -3.89
CA LYS A 42 0.12 9.14 -2.74
C LYS A 42 -0.47 10.54 -2.76
N GLU A 43 -1.74 10.65 -2.42
CA GLU A 43 -2.45 11.91 -2.23
C GLU A 43 -3.24 11.89 -0.92
N TRP A 44 -3.61 13.06 -0.42
CA TRP A 44 -4.50 13.17 0.73
C TRP A 44 -5.94 12.94 0.30
N LEU A 45 -6.60 11.97 0.94
CA LEU A 45 -8.00 11.62 0.76
C LEU A 45 -8.80 12.05 1.99
N TYR A 46 -9.92 12.72 1.76
CA TYR A 46 -10.94 12.90 2.80
C TYR A 46 -11.87 11.68 2.85
N SER A 47 -11.55 10.71 3.71
CA SER A 47 -12.19 9.40 3.80
C SER A 47 -13.49 9.44 4.63
N ASP A 48 -14.50 10.14 4.12
CA ASP A 48 -15.79 10.28 4.77
C ASP A 48 -16.90 9.58 3.98
N ARG A 49 -17.68 8.72 4.65
CA ARG A 49 -18.80 7.96 4.05
C ARG A 49 -19.88 8.85 3.42
N PHE A 50 -20.04 10.07 3.92
CA PHE A 50 -20.95 11.05 3.31
C PHE A 50 -20.37 11.58 1.99
N TRP A 51 -19.07 11.80 1.87
CA TRP A 51 -18.50 12.46 0.68
C TRP A 51 -17.96 11.48 -0.38
N ILE A 52 -17.74 10.22 -0.01
CA ILE A 52 -17.35 9.18 -0.95
C ILE A 52 -18.59 8.48 -1.52
N HIS A 53 -18.73 8.50 -2.84
CA HIS A 53 -19.84 7.84 -3.54
C HIS A 53 -19.89 6.32 -3.27
N VAL A 54 -18.74 5.63 -3.30
CA VAL A 54 -18.65 4.19 -2.96
C VAL A 54 -17.44 3.94 -2.09
N VAL A 55 -17.66 3.69 -0.79
CA VAL A 55 -16.57 3.39 0.17
C VAL A 55 -16.11 1.93 0.15
N GLY A 56 -16.89 1.04 -0.47
CA GLY A 56 -16.61 -0.40 -0.47
C GLY A 56 -16.40 -0.96 0.93
N GLN A 57 -15.45 -1.88 1.05
CA GLN A 57 -15.03 -2.46 2.33
C GLN A 57 -13.86 -1.70 2.97
N MET A 58 -13.44 -0.55 2.44
CA MET A 58 -12.28 0.19 2.96
C MET A 58 -12.34 0.46 4.47
N PRO A 59 -13.51 0.76 5.08
CA PRO A 59 -13.59 0.93 6.54
C PRO A 59 -13.37 -0.36 7.37
N GLN A 60 -13.40 -1.55 6.75
CA GLN A 60 -12.99 -2.81 7.39
C GLN A 60 -11.49 -3.10 7.18
N LEU A 61 -10.82 -2.41 6.26
CA LEU A 61 -9.40 -2.60 5.97
C LEU A 61 -8.55 -1.51 6.63
N PHE A 62 -9.04 -0.27 6.58
CA PHE A 62 -8.45 0.96 7.11
C PHE A 62 -9.53 1.77 7.86
N PRO A 63 -9.95 1.32 9.06
CA PRO A 63 -11.05 1.94 9.82
C PRO A 63 -10.79 3.36 10.35
N PHE A 64 -9.51 3.73 10.53
CA PHE A 64 -9.10 5.01 11.10
C PHE A 64 -7.76 5.47 10.50
N ALA A 65 -7.45 6.77 10.65
CA ALA A 65 -6.17 7.32 10.20
C ALA A 65 -4.99 6.66 10.93
N GLY A 66 -4.04 6.11 10.17
CA GLY A 66 -2.91 5.36 10.71
C GLY A 66 -3.19 3.89 11.00
N ALA A 67 -4.34 3.34 10.60
CA ALA A 67 -4.58 1.90 10.66
C ALA A 67 -3.53 1.14 9.82
N GLU A 68 -2.78 0.26 10.48
CA GLU A 68 -1.76 -0.55 9.83
C GLU A 68 -2.38 -1.75 9.13
N ASN A 69 -2.20 -1.85 7.82
CA ASN A 69 -2.62 -3.03 7.06
C ASN A 69 -1.79 -3.12 5.79
N LEU A 70 -1.79 -4.29 5.17
CA LEU A 70 -1.24 -4.49 3.84
C LEU A 70 -2.34 -5.02 2.94
N THR A 71 -2.40 -4.52 1.70
CA THR A 71 -3.31 -5.01 0.67
C THR A 71 -2.54 -5.38 -0.58
N ILE A 72 -2.80 -6.58 -1.10
CA ILE A 72 -2.39 -6.97 -2.44
C ILE A 72 -3.44 -6.40 -3.39
N ASP A 73 -3.07 -5.33 -4.09
CA ASP A 73 -3.95 -4.70 -5.06
C ASP A 73 -3.68 -5.30 -6.44
N VAL A 74 -4.72 -5.76 -7.11
CA VAL A 74 -4.64 -6.34 -8.47
C VAL A 74 -5.55 -5.60 -9.43
N THR A 75 -5.23 -5.66 -10.72
CA THR A 75 -6.17 -5.25 -11.76
C THR A 75 -7.44 -6.11 -11.73
N GLY A 76 -8.59 -5.47 -11.86
CA GLY A 76 -9.88 -6.16 -11.87
C GLY A 76 -10.22 -6.84 -13.19
N VAL A 77 -11.37 -7.50 -13.20
CA VAL A 77 -11.87 -8.24 -14.37
C VAL A 77 -12.08 -7.32 -15.58
N GLY A 78 -11.59 -7.78 -16.73
CA GLY A 78 -11.61 -7.07 -17.99
C GLY A 78 -10.63 -5.89 -18.04
N ALA A 79 -9.59 -5.90 -17.21
CA ALA A 79 -8.43 -5.03 -17.40
C ALA A 79 -7.63 -5.46 -18.64
N HIS A 80 -6.84 -4.55 -19.18
CA HIS A 80 -6.06 -4.84 -20.39
C HIS A 80 -4.90 -5.82 -20.14
N GLU A 81 -4.13 -5.58 -19.08
CA GLU A 81 -2.98 -6.40 -18.70
C GLU A 81 -3.03 -6.63 -17.19
N PHE A 82 -2.63 -7.82 -16.77
CA PHE A 82 -2.58 -8.13 -15.34
C PHE A 82 -1.41 -7.40 -14.68
N SER A 83 -1.68 -6.73 -13.58
CA SER A 83 -0.66 -6.16 -12.71
C SER A 83 -1.09 -6.27 -11.26
N CYS A 84 -0.12 -6.26 -10.35
CA CYS A 84 -0.38 -6.18 -8.93
C CYS A 84 0.65 -5.27 -8.23
N LEU A 85 0.23 -4.66 -7.12
CA LEU A 85 1.04 -3.76 -6.31
C LEU A 85 0.63 -3.90 -4.84
N MET A 86 1.61 -3.85 -3.93
CA MET A 86 1.33 -3.85 -2.49
C MET A 86 1.05 -2.42 -2.03
N SER A 87 0.01 -2.24 -1.23
CA SER A 87 -0.30 -0.97 -0.58
C SER A 87 -0.36 -1.14 0.93
N SER A 88 0.07 -0.11 1.65
CA SER A 88 -0.08 0.02 3.10
C SER A 88 -1.12 1.07 3.52
N CYS A 89 -1.88 1.59 2.55
CA CYS A 89 -2.88 2.64 2.78
C CYS A 89 -4.09 2.46 1.85
N ILE A 90 -5.12 3.30 1.99
CA ILE A 90 -6.32 3.20 1.17
C ILE A 90 -5.96 3.38 -0.31
N SER A 91 -6.30 2.41 -1.14
CA SER A 91 -6.06 2.47 -2.58
C SER A 91 -7.28 3.02 -3.33
N CYS A 92 -7.05 3.99 -4.21
CA CYS A 92 -8.09 4.53 -5.10
C CYS A 92 -8.53 3.45 -6.10
N LEU A 93 -9.81 3.35 -6.44
CA LEU A 93 -10.33 2.34 -7.38
C LEU A 93 -9.54 2.26 -8.70
N ASP A 94 -9.09 3.40 -9.21
CA ASP A 94 -8.39 3.51 -10.50
C ASP A 94 -6.86 3.59 -10.35
N HIS A 95 -6.30 3.38 -9.16
CA HIS A 95 -4.84 3.29 -9.02
C HIS A 95 -4.31 2.07 -9.81
N MET A 96 -5.09 1.00 -9.83
CA MET A 96 -4.99 -0.12 -10.76
C MET A 96 -6.26 -0.14 -11.59
N GLU A 97 -6.21 -0.67 -12.81
CA GLU A 97 -7.41 -0.74 -13.66
C GLU A 97 -8.48 -1.61 -12.99
N LYS A 98 -9.60 -0.98 -12.54
CA LYS A 98 -10.70 -1.63 -11.82
C LYS A 98 -10.24 -2.37 -10.55
N SER A 99 -9.37 -1.73 -9.77
CA SER A 99 -8.62 -2.36 -8.68
C SER A 99 -9.47 -3.25 -7.76
N GLN A 100 -8.91 -4.40 -7.36
CA GLN A 100 -9.39 -5.23 -6.27
C GLN A 100 -8.28 -5.39 -5.24
N CYS A 101 -8.63 -5.24 -3.97
CA CYS A 101 -7.68 -5.28 -2.85
C CYS A 101 -7.89 -6.53 -2.00
N PHE A 102 -6.86 -7.34 -1.81
CA PHE A 102 -6.88 -8.49 -0.89
C PHE A 102 -6.09 -8.14 0.37
N PRO A 103 -6.74 -7.94 1.51
CA PRO A 103 -6.06 -7.47 2.71
C PRO A 103 -5.37 -8.59 3.49
N ARG A 104 -4.35 -8.23 4.25
CA ARG A 104 -3.73 -9.10 5.26
C ARG A 104 -4.61 -9.21 6.50
N TYR A 105 -5.19 -8.10 6.94
CA TYR A 105 -6.06 -8.02 8.10
C TYR A 105 -7.42 -7.41 7.76
N THR A 106 -8.45 -7.79 8.53
CA THR A 106 -9.70 -7.05 8.62
C THR A 106 -9.88 -6.49 10.02
N TYR A 107 -10.71 -5.45 10.12
CA TYR A 107 -11.00 -4.75 11.34
C TYR A 107 -12.50 -4.74 11.58
N ARG A 108 -12.89 -5.06 12.81
CA ARG A 108 -14.26 -4.89 13.31
C ARG A 108 -14.28 -4.01 14.55
N PRO A 109 -15.36 -3.26 14.81
CA PRO A 109 -15.50 -2.57 16.08
C PRO A 109 -15.40 -3.56 17.25
N ALA A 110 -14.64 -3.20 18.28
CA ALA A 110 -14.57 -3.97 19.50
C ALA A 110 -15.90 -3.89 20.26
N THR A 111 -16.32 -5.00 20.85
CA THR A 111 -17.48 -5.05 21.73
C THR A 111 -17.19 -4.32 23.04
N LYS A 112 -18.24 -3.92 23.77
CA LYS A 112 -18.09 -3.31 25.10
C LYS A 112 -17.35 -4.23 26.08
N ALA A 113 -17.55 -5.54 25.99
CA ALA A 113 -16.89 -6.53 26.84
C ALA A 113 -15.40 -6.63 26.52
N GLU A 114 -15.02 -6.72 25.23
CA GLU A 114 -13.63 -6.73 24.78
C GLU A 114 -12.90 -5.44 25.21
N LEU A 115 -13.53 -4.28 25.04
CA LEU A 115 -12.97 -2.99 25.50
C LEU A 115 -12.79 -2.93 27.02
N ALA A 116 -13.74 -3.49 27.79
CA ALA A 116 -13.63 -3.54 29.24
C ALA A 116 -12.48 -4.45 29.69
N ALA A 117 -12.37 -5.65 29.10
CA ALA A 117 -11.28 -6.58 29.36
C ALA A 117 -9.91 -5.99 29.01
N TYR A 118 -9.79 -5.36 27.83
CA TYR A 118 -8.56 -4.67 27.42
C TYR A 118 -8.15 -3.56 28.39
N ARG A 119 -9.11 -2.77 28.88
CA ARG A 119 -8.85 -1.72 29.88
C ARG A 119 -8.38 -2.31 31.21
N GLN A 120 -8.98 -3.42 31.66
CA GLN A 120 -8.58 -4.12 32.89
C GLN A 120 -7.15 -4.67 32.78
N ALA A 121 -6.85 -5.40 31.70
CA ALA A 121 -5.51 -5.95 31.45
C ALA A 121 -4.42 -4.86 31.38
N ARG A 122 -4.72 -3.71 30.76
CA ARG A 122 -3.79 -2.57 30.69
C ARG A 122 -3.54 -1.91 32.05
N VAL A 123 -4.51 -1.93 32.96
CA VAL A 123 -4.35 -1.41 34.33
C VAL A 123 -3.54 -2.39 35.18
N GLU A 124 -3.75 -3.70 35.00
CA GLU A 124 -3.03 -4.75 35.73
C GLU A 124 -1.56 -4.89 35.30
N GLY A 125 -1.22 -4.53 34.06
CA GLY A 125 0.16 -4.50 33.54
C GLY A 125 0.88 -3.15 33.68
N TYR A 126 0.31 -2.16 34.38
CA TYR A 126 0.92 -0.84 34.55
C TYR A 126 1.85 -0.82 35.78
N GLU A 127 3.15 -1.03 35.59
CA GLU A 127 4.13 -0.47 36.52
C GLU A 127 4.19 1.05 36.29
N ASP A 128 4.03 1.80 37.37
CA ASP A 128 4.04 3.26 37.38
C ASP A 128 5.42 3.78 36.98
N THR A 129 5.60 4.06 35.69
CA THR A 129 6.82 4.68 35.14
C THR A 129 6.77 6.20 35.19
N SER A 130 5.83 6.81 35.93
CA SER A 130 5.80 8.26 36.14
C SER A 130 7.08 8.80 36.81
N SER A 131 7.86 7.94 37.47
CA SER A 131 9.20 8.27 38.00
C SER A 131 10.32 8.27 36.96
N LEU A 132 10.08 7.81 35.72
CA LEU A 132 11.07 7.78 34.62
C LEU A 132 10.94 8.98 33.66
N LEU A 133 9.92 9.82 33.82
CA LEU A 133 9.82 11.12 33.13
C LEU A 133 10.66 12.17 33.86
N GLY A 134 11.97 11.92 33.93
CA GLY A 134 12.96 12.95 34.23
C GLY A 134 13.21 13.79 32.98
N ASN A 135 12.73 15.04 33.01
CA ASN A 135 13.17 16.20 32.21
C ASN A 135 13.45 15.96 30.72
N LEU A 136 12.40 16.03 29.89
CA LEU A 136 12.54 16.33 28.46
C LEU A 136 12.61 17.85 28.27
N GLU A 137 13.79 18.42 28.50
CA GLU A 137 14.19 19.67 27.84
C GLU A 137 14.95 19.32 26.55
N THR A 138 14.46 19.91 25.46
CA THR A 138 15.14 20.21 24.17
C THR A 138 16.32 19.33 23.75
N ASP A 139 16.20 18.65 22.61
CA ASP A 139 16.92 18.97 21.36
C ASP A 139 16.86 17.78 20.37
N VAL A 140 17.11 18.08 19.10
CA VAL A 140 17.57 17.19 18.01
C VAL A 140 16.52 16.50 17.11
N LEU A 141 16.28 17.15 15.98
CA LEU A 141 16.16 16.53 14.65
C LEU A 141 17.13 15.34 14.49
N THR A 142 16.65 14.12 14.75
CA THR A 142 17.33 12.88 14.38
C THR A 142 16.59 12.25 13.19
N PRO A 143 17.29 11.73 12.17
CA PRO A 143 16.63 11.08 11.05
C PRO A 143 15.93 9.81 11.51
N ALA A 144 14.77 9.54 10.91
CA ALA A 144 13.96 8.35 11.15
C ALA A 144 14.83 7.07 11.10
N PRO A 145 14.57 6.09 11.99
CA PRO A 145 15.37 4.89 12.07
C PRO A 145 15.36 4.13 10.74
N GLN A 146 16.52 3.56 10.39
CA GLN A 146 16.73 2.75 9.20
C GLN A 146 15.71 1.60 9.18
N ALA A 147 15.11 1.36 8.01
CA ALA A 147 13.99 0.41 7.79
C ALA A 147 14.16 -1.00 8.38
N ALA A 148 15.37 -1.40 8.78
CA ALA A 148 15.64 -2.62 9.53
C ALA A 148 15.07 -2.63 10.95
N SER A 149 14.96 -1.48 11.64
CA SER A 149 14.50 -1.46 13.05
C SER A 149 12.97 -1.42 13.21
N LEU A 150 12.22 -1.29 12.12
CA LEU A 150 10.76 -1.47 12.12
C LEU A 150 10.37 -2.96 12.08
N LEU A 151 11.26 -3.82 11.56
CA LEU A 151 11.05 -5.28 11.54
C LEU A 151 11.07 -5.85 12.97
N ASP A 152 12.02 -5.41 13.80
CA ASP A 152 12.19 -5.95 15.17
C ASP A 152 11.20 -5.33 16.17
N ALA A 153 10.62 -4.16 15.89
CA ALA A 153 9.67 -3.50 16.80
C ALA A 153 8.24 -4.08 16.71
N VAL A 154 7.94 -4.85 15.66
CA VAL A 154 6.62 -5.48 15.46
C VAL A 154 6.61 -6.93 15.99
N GLU A 155 7.78 -7.54 16.13
CA GLU A 155 7.94 -8.90 16.64
C GLU A 155 8.49 -8.86 18.08
N HIS A 156 7.60 -8.78 19.08
CA HIS A 156 7.66 -9.47 20.39
C HIS A 156 6.66 -8.87 21.40
N ASP A 157 5.37 -9.09 21.16
CA ASP A 157 4.45 -9.34 22.28
C ASP A 157 3.47 -10.45 21.88
N ALA A 158 3.99 -11.68 21.90
CA ALA A 158 3.25 -12.90 21.60
C ALA A 158 2.22 -13.28 22.70
N SER A 159 1.89 -12.36 23.62
CA SER A 159 0.95 -12.61 24.72
C SER A 159 -0.38 -11.87 24.65
N VAL A 160 -0.61 -11.01 23.65
CA VAL A 160 -1.83 -10.18 23.62
C VAL A 160 -2.92 -10.79 22.72
N GLN A 161 -3.88 -11.43 23.39
CA GLN A 161 -5.28 -11.56 22.97
C GLN A 161 -5.70 -10.38 22.06
N GLN A 162 -6.21 -10.65 20.84
CA GLN A 162 -6.89 -9.68 19.95
C GLN A 162 -6.50 -8.21 20.21
N LEU A 163 -5.42 -7.73 19.57
CA LEU A 163 -5.01 -6.33 19.65
C LEU A 163 -6.19 -5.40 19.33
N ILE A 164 -6.79 -4.82 20.36
CA ILE A 164 -7.75 -3.74 20.22
C ILE A 164 -6.97 -2.46 19.95
N VAL A 165 -7.02 -1.98 18.71
CA VAL A 165 -6.34 -0.76 18.28
C VAL A 165 -7.40 0.28 17.93
N ASN A 166 -7.35 1.42 18.61
CA ASN A 166 -8.28 2.54 18.40
C ASN A 166 -9.78 2.13 18.42
N GLY A 167 -10.13 1.17 19.27
CA GLY A 167 -11.50 0.66 19.40
C GLY A 167 -11.91 -0.42 18.38
N TYR A 168 -10.96 -0.94 17.59
CA TYR A 168 -11.19 -2.01 16.63
C TYR A 168 -10.38 -3.24 16.99
N VAL A 169 -10.98 -4.41 16.82
CA VAL A 169 -10.27 -5.70 16.84
C VAL A 169 -9.70 -5.95 15.45
N ARG A 170 -8.39 -6.18 15.38
CA ARG A 170 -7.71 -6.65 14.17
C ARG A 170 -7.78 -8.17 14.08
N GLU A 171 -8.13 -8.68 12.90
CA GLU A 171 -8.32 -10.12 12.65
C GLU A 171 -7.59 -10.51 11.35
N ASP A 172 -7.09 -11.75 11.29
CA ASP A 172 -6.52 -12.29 10.07
C ASP A 172 -7.58 -12.39 8.96
N ALA A 173 -7.28 -11.83 7.80
CA ALA A 173 -8.18 -11.94 6.64
C ALA A 173 -8.03 -13.29 5.93
N LEU A 174 -6.87 -13.95 6.09
CA LEU A 174 -6.64 -15.31 5.62
C LEU A 174 -7.34 -16.29 6.55
N LYS A 175 -8.24 -17.08 5.99
CA LYS A 175 -9.00 -18.05 6.77
C LYS A 175 -8.13 -19.24 7.19
N PRO A 176 -8.37 -19.84 8.37
CA PRO A 176 -7.63 -21.02 8.81
C PRO A 176 -7.66 -22.18 7.81
N GLU A 177 -8.76 -22.37 7.08
CA GLU A 177 -8.87 -23.43 6.07
C GLU A 177 -7.94 -23.21 4.87
N ALA A 178 -7.66 -21.95 4.53
CA ALA A 178 -6.68 -21.63 3.50
C ALA A 178 -5.26 -21.95 3.95
N ILE A 179 -4.92 -21.64 5.20
CA ILE A 179 -3.60 -21.97 5.78
C ILE A 179 -3.42 -23.50 5.82
N ALA A 180 -4.43 -24.22 6.32
CA ALA A 180 -4.43 -25.68 6.35
C ALA A 180 -4.30 -26.31 4.94
N HIS A 181 -4.89 -25.68 3.92
CA HIS A 181 -4.74 -26.13 2.53
C HIS A 181 -3.29 -26.09 2.04
N PHE A 182 -2.52 -25.06 2.43
CA PHE A 182 -1.09 -24.97 2.10
C PHE A 182 -0.24 -25.91 2.96
N GLN A 183 -0.52 -25.99 4.27
CA GLN A 183 0.18 -26.91 5.19
C GLN A 183 0.10 -28.37 4.73
N ALA A 184 -1.08 -28.82 4.31
CA ALA A 184 -1.29 -30.19 3.81
C ALA A 184 -0.47 -30.55 2.56
N ALA A 185 0.13 -29.57 1.89
CA ALA A 185 0.94 -29.76 0.69
C ALA A 185 2.41 -30.07 0.99
N TYR A 186 2.91 -29.60 2.14
CA TYR A 186 4.33 -29.51 2.45
C TYR A 186 4.60 -30.15 3.82
N ALA A 187 4.54 -31.49 3.85
CA ALA A 187 4.72 -32.25 5.08
C ALA A 187 6.08 -31.95 5.74
N GLY A 188 6.06 -31.67 7.05
CA GLY A 188 7.25 -31.33 7.84
C GLY A 188 7.56 -29.83 7.91
N HIS A 189 6.80 -28.97 7.21
CA HIS A 189 6.96 -27.51 7.20
C HIS A 189 5.70 -26.77 7.67
N GLU A 190 4.77 -27.46 8.33
CA GLU A 190 3.47 -26.91 8.71
C GLU A 190 3.61 -25.69 9.65
N ALA A 191 4.59 -25.74 10.55
CA ALA A 191 4.90 -24.66 11.49
C ALA A 191 5.47 -23.40 10.81
N GLU A 192 6.02 -23.52 9.60
CA GLU A 192 6.57 -22.41 8.82
C GLU A 192 5.52 -21.76 7.89
N ILE A 193 4.32 -22.36 7.79
CA ILE A 193 3.24 -21.89 6.91
C ILE A 193 2.15 -21.25 7.77
N ASP A 194 2.38 -20.00 8.12
CA ASP A 194 1.38 -19.14 8.77
C ASP A 194 0.66 -18.23 7.75
N ALA A 195 -0.16 -17.31 8.26
CA ALA A 195 -0.90 -16.36 7.41
C ALA A 195 0.04 -15.41 6.65
N ASP A 196 1.16 -15.00 7.23
CA ASP A 196 2.14 -14.13 6.57
C ASP A 196 2.84 -14.87 5.44
N ALA A 197 3.26 -16.12 5.68
CA ALA A 197 3.88 -17.00 4.71
C ALA A 197 2.98 -17.16 3.47
N VAL A 198 1.69 -17.46 3.68
CA VAL A 198 0.71 -17.59 2.58
C VAL A 198 0.47 -16.25 1.88
N PHE A 199 0.36 -15.14 2.63
CA PHE A 199 0.13 -13.81 2.06
C PHE A 199 1.28 -13.37 1.15
N TYR A 200 2.52 -13.52 1.60
CA TYR A 200 3.69 -13.17 0.81
C TYR A 200 3.95 -14.16 -0.33
N TYR A 201 3.66 -15.45 -0.13
CA TYR A 201 3.67 -16.44 -1.22
C TYR A 201 2.75 -16.02 -2.37
N ILE A 202 1.50 -15.62 -2.07
CA ILE A 202 0.55 -15.12 -3.07
C ILE A 202 1.18 -13.93 -3.82
N TYR A 203 1.74 -12.97 -3.08
CA TYR A 203 2.32 -11.79 -3.70
C TYR A 203 3.51 -12.10 -4.62
N GLY A 204 4.39 -13.03 -4.21
CA GLY A 204 5.51 -13.50 -5.02
C GLY A 204 5.04 -14.25 -6.26
N LEU A 205 4.08 -15.17 -6.12
CA LEU A 205 3.53 -15.92 -7.25
C LEU A 205 2.86 -15.01 -8.28
N LEU A 206 2.13 -13.99 -7.83
CA LEU A 206 1.50 -13.01 -8.72
C LEU A 206 2.52 -12.17 -9.51
N HIS A 207 3.81 -12.23 -9.18
CA HIS A 207 4.90 -11.62 -9.96
C HIS A 207 5.66 -12.63 -10.83
N SER A 208 5.35 -13.92 -10.75
CA SER A 208 5.93 -14.93 -11.64
C SER A 208 5.53 -14.66 -13.09
N THR A 209 6.53 -14.53 -13.96
CA THR A 209 6.34 -14.44 -15.42
C THR A 209 5.63 -15.67 -15.95
N ASP A 210 5.98 -16.85 -15.44
CA ASP A 210 5.41 -18.12 -15.87
C ASP A 210 3.93 -18.21 -15.48
N TYR A 211 3.58 -17.78 -14.25
CA TYR A 211 2.18 -17.70 -13.82
C TYR A 211 1.39 -16.71 -14.69
N ARG A 212 1.90 -15.49 -14.87
CA ARG A 212 1.21 -14.44 -15.63
C ARG A 212 0.99 -14.83 -17.09
N THR A 213 1.99 -15.48 -17.71
CA THR A 213 1.91 -15.92 -19.11
C THR A 213 1.00 -17.13 -19.27
N THR A 214 1.14 -18.14 -18.41
CA THR A 214 0.31 -19.37 -18.44
C THR A 214 -1.17 -19.05 -18.25
N TYR A 215 -1.50 -18.14 -17.34
CA TYR A 215 -2.89 -17.82 -16.98
C TYR A 215 -3.37 -16.47 -17.52
N ALA A 216 -2.70 -15.87 -18.51
CA ALA A 216 -3.02 -14.54 -19.03
C ALA A 216 -4.51 -14.36 -19.39
N ASN A 217 -5.10 -15.36 -20.06
CA ASN A 217 -6.53 -15.35 -20.43
C ASN A 217 -7.47 -15.40 -19.22
N ASN A 218 -7.10 -16.13 -18.16
CA ASN A 218 -7.89 -16.22 -16.93
C ASN A 218 -7.77 -14.91 -16.13
N LEU A 219 -6.55 -14.39 -15.97
CA LEU A 219 -6.28 -13.14 -15.24
C LEU A 219 -7.00 -11.93 -15.85
N GLN A 220 -7.35 -11.99 -17.14
CA GLN A 220 -8.18 -10.97 -17.79
C GLN A 220 -9.68 -11.16 -17.52
N LYS A 221 -10.16 -12.39 -17.31
CA LYS A 221 -11.59 -12.73 -17.30
C LYS A 221 -12.16 -13.03 -15.90
N GLU A 222 -11.30 -13.37 -14.95
CA GLU A 222 -11.66 -13.67 -13.57
C GLU A 222 -10.55 -13.22 -12.61
N LEU A 223 -10.85 -13.23 -11.31
CA LEU A 223 -9.84 -12.93 -10.29
C LEU A 223 -8.77 -14.04 -10.23
N PRO A 224 -7.53 -13.71 -9.85
CA PRO A 224 -6.44 -14.68 -9.77
C PRO A 224 -6.79 -15.86 -8.87
N ARG A 225 -6.53 -17.07 -9.36
CA ARG A 225 -6.59 -18.31 -8.56
C ARG A 225 -5.18 -18.73 -8.23
N ILE A 226 -4.94 -19.01 -6.96
CA ILE A 226 -3.60 -19.27 -6.44
C ILE A 226 -3.36 -20.79 -6.36
N PRO A 227 -2.56 -21.37 -7.27
CA PRO A 227 -2.14 -22.77 -7.13
C PRO A 227 -1.13 -22.94 -6.00
N ARG A 228 -0.92 -24.19 -5.61
CA ARG A 228 0.26 -24.61 -4.84
C ARG A 228 1.37 -24.99 -5.80
N VAL A 229 2.60 -24.57 -5.49
CA VAL A 229 3.79 -25.00 -6.24
C VAL A 229 4.21 -26.40 -5.80
N ALA A 230 4.95 -27.09 -6.67
CA ALA A 230 5.21 -28.53 -6.53
C ALA A 230 6.03 -28.88 -5.28
N THR A 231 6.97 -28.01 -4.89
CA THR A 231 7.90 -28.27 -3.79
C THR A 231 7.81 -27.21 -2.70
N TRP A 232 8.25 -27.59 -1.50
CA TRP A 232 8.43 -26.65 -0.39
C TRP A 232 9.45 -25.56 -0.74
N ASP A 233 10.56 -25.92 -1.38
CA ASP A 233 11.62 -24.98 -1.74
C ASP A 233 11.09 -23.89 -2.68
N ASP A 234 10.25 -24.25 -3.66
CA ASP A 234 9.57 -23.28 -4.52
C ASP A 234 8.62 -22.37 -3.72
N PHE A 235 7.84 -22.95 -2.79
CA PHE A 235 6.93 -22.17 -1.94
C PHE A 235 7.70 -21.14 -1.13
N LYS A 236 8.77 -21.58 -0.47
CA LYS A 236 9.66 -20.74 0.32
C LYS A 236 10.31 -19.66 -0.52
N ALA A 237 10.78 -19.98 -1.73
CA ALA A 237 11.36 -19.01 -2.65
C ALA A 237 10.35 -17.93 -3.05
N PHE A 238 9.12 -18.30 -3.41
CA PHE A 238 8.06 -17.33 -3.74
C PHE A 238 7.66 -16.49 -2.52
N MET A 239 7.55 -17.10 -1.34
CA MET A 239 7.25 -16.40 -0.09
C MET A 239 8.33 -15.35 0.23
N GLU A 240 9.61 -15.73 0.22
CA GLU A 240 10.72 -14.82 0.52
C GLU A 240 10.86 -13.70 -0.51
N ALA A 241 10.73 -14.03 -1.80
CA ALA A 241 10.72 -13.04 -2.87
C ALA A 241 9.52 -12.09 -2.74
N GLY A 242 8.34 -12.62 -2.43
CA GLY A 242 7.13 -11.86 -2.20
C GLY A 242 7.25 -10.91 -1.00
N ARG A 243 7.85 -11.35 0.11
CA ARG A 243 8.10 -10.50 1.29
C ARG A 243 9.05 -9.35 0.93
N LYS A 244 10.18 -9.65 0.27
CA LYS A 244 11.14 -8.63 -0.18
C LYS A 244 10.50 -7.61 -1.11
N LEU A 245 9.71 -8.08 -2.07
CA LEU A 245 9.05 -7.24 -3.06
C LEU A 245 7.93 -6.38 -2.44
N ALA A 246 7.15 -6.95 -1.51
CA ALA A 246 6.12 -6.22 -0.78
C ALA A 246 6.73 -5.05 0.00
N MET A 247 7.85 -5.28 0.70
CA MET A 247 8.54 -4.21 1.42
C MET A 247 9.08 -3.14 0.47
N LEU A 248 9.67 -3.53 -0.66
CA LEU A 248 10.14 -2.58 -1.67
C LEU A 248 9.00 -1.69 -2.18
N HIS A 249 7.83 -2.27 -2.44
CA HIS A 249 6.68 -1.54 -2.95
C HIS A 249 5.94 -0.71 -1.91
N VAL A 250 6.00 -1.08 -0.63
CA VAL A 250 5.43 -0.27 0.46
C VAL A 250 6.33 0.93 0.78
N TYR A 251 7.65 0.69 0.82
CA TYR A 251 8.66 1.67 1.21
C TYR A 251 9.42 2.28 0.03
N TYR A 252 8.80 2.33 -1.15
CA TYR A 252 9.42 2.83 -2.38
C TYR A 252 9.99 4.25 -2.27
N GLU A 253 9.49 5.08 -1.35
CA GLU A 253 9.97 6.44 -1.10
C GLU A 253 11.25 6.50 -0.25
N GLN A 254 11.60 5.39 0.41
CA GLN A 254 12.72 5.30 1.37
C GLN A 254 13.88 4.45 0.85
N VAL A 255 13.79 3.97 -0.39
CA VAL A 255 14.81 3.11 -0.99
C VAL A 255 16.10 3.89 -1.26
N THR A 256 17.24 3.22 -1.06
CA THR A 256 18.54 3.78 -1.43
C THR A 256 18.58 4.04 -2.93
N PRO A 257 18.91 5.27 -3.39
CA PRO A 257 19.01 5.57 -4.81
C PRO A 257 20.03 4.66 -5.52
N TYR A 258 19.69 4.26 -6.76
CA TYR A 258 20.58 3.46 -7.59
C TYR A 258 21.88 4.23 -7.89
N GLN A 259 23.03 3.61 -7.57
CA GLN A 259 24.34 4.28 -7.62
C GLN A 259 24.80 4.64 -9.04
N GLY A 260 24.21 4.02 -10.08
CA GLY A 260 24.48 4.39 -11.47
C GLY A 260 23.87 5.74 -11.88
N CYS A 261 22.85 6.21 -11.16
CA CYS A 261 22.20 7.48 -11.42
C CYS A 261 23.03 8.66 -10.87
N LYS A 262 23.14 9.73 -11.66
CA LYS A 262 23.81 10.96 -11.27
C LYS A 262 22.81 12.11 -11.25
N ILE A 263 22.77 12.84 -10.14
CA ILE A 263 21.94 14.04 -10.01
C ILE A 263 22.80 15.27 -10.29
N VAL A 264 22.55 15.93 -11.41
CA VAL A 264 23.25 17.13 -11.87
C VAL A 264 22.45 18.37 -11.47
N GLY A 265 23.14 19.39 -10.93
CA GLY A 265 22.55 20.68 -10.59
C GLY A 265 21.88 20.76 -9.20
N LEU A 266 21.94 19.68 -8.42
CA LEU A 266 21.48 19.68 -7.03
C LEU A 266 22.51 20.40 -6.13
N THR A 267 22.25 21.67 -5.82
CA THR A 267 23.03 22.48 -4.87
C THR A 267 22.19 22.83 -3.64
N PRO A 268 22.77 23.26 -2.50
CA PRO A 268 21.99 23.52 -1.28
C PRO A 268 20.81 24.49 -1.44
N ASN A 269 20.93 25.49 -2.32
CA ASN A 269 19.92 26.55 -2.51
C ASN A 269 19.12 26.41 -3.81
N VAL A 270 19.26 25.31 -4.56
CA VAL A 270 18.50 25.11 -5.80
C VAL A 270 17.02 24.88 -5.50
N SER A 271 16.15 25.46 -6.32
CA SER A 271 14.72 25.16 -6.24
C SER A 271 14.45 23.71 -6.64
N LYS A 272 13.74 22.97 -5.77
CA LYS A 272 13.24 21.61 -6.02
C LYS A 272 11.80 21.60 -6.53
N ARG A 273 11.23 22.76 -6.85
CA ARG A 273 9.87 22.84 -7.40
C ARG A 273 9.85 22.22 -8.80
N VAL A 274 8.86 21.38 -9.05
CA VAL A 274 8.59 20.77 -10.36
C VAL A 274 7.25 21.28 -10.90
N ILE A 275 7.21 21.59 -12.20
CA ILE A 275 5.96 21.84 -12.94
C ILE A 275 5.61 20.61 -13.77
N LYS A 276 6.61 20.06 -14.47
CA LYS A 276 6.46 18.87 -15.30
C LYS A 276 7.82 18.20 -15.52
N LEU A 277 7.93 16.94 -15.12
CA LEU A 277 9.07 16.11 -15.48
C LEU A 277 9.06 15.82 -16.98
N SER A 278 10.23 15.66 -17.57
CA SER A 278 10.34 15.20 -18.96
C SER A 278 11.60 14.38 -19.17
N TYR A 279 11.57 13.49 -20.16
CA TYR A 279 12.78 12.80 -20.57
C TYR A 279 13.72 13.74 -21.34
N GLY A 280 15.01 13.41 -21.32
CA GLY A 280 15.97 13.95 -22.28
C GLY A 280 15.52 13.70 -23.72
N LYS A 281 16.22 14.30 -24.68
CA LYS A 281 15.88 14.18 -26.11
C LYS A 281 17.03 13.56 -26.91
N ASN A 282 16.72 12.49 -27.62
CA ASN A 282 17.59 11.90 -28.63
C ASN A 282 17.53 12.73 -29.92
N ALA A 283 18.69 13.23 -30.37
CA ALA A 283 18.79 14.02 -31.58
C ALA A 283 18.29 13.25 -32.82
N GLY A 284 17.59 13.94 -33.72
CA GLY A 284 17.10 13.38 -34.98
C GLY A 284 15.84 12.50 -34.89
N LYS A 285 15.35 12.18 -33.69
CA LYS A 285 14.12 11.39 -33.50
C LYS A 285 12.91 12.28 -33.17
N LYS A 286 11.71 11.78 -33.44
CA LYS A 286 10.41 12.45 -33.15
C LYS A 286 9.50 11.53 -32.33
N GLY A 287 8.51 12.13 -31.66
CA GLY A 287 7.52 11.39 -30.87
C GLY A 287 8.14 10.62 -29.70
N ASN A 288 7.60 9.44 -29.38
CA ASN A 288 8.12 8.61 -28.28
C ASN A 288 9.56 8.15 -28.49
N ALA A 289 9.99 7.94 -29.75
CA ALA A 289 11.36 7.57 -30.07
C ALA A 289 12.38 8.69 -29.77
N ALA A 290 11.92 9.94 -29.62
CA ALA A 290 12.76 11.06 -29.22
C ALA A 290 13.09 11.07 -27.72
N LYS A 291 12.35 10.34 -26.88
CA LYS A 291 12.60 10.30 -25.44
C LYS A 291 13.90 9.54 -25.15
N ASP A 292 14.86 10.21 -24.55
CA ASP A 292 16.01 9.58 -23.92
C ASP A 292 15.61 9.10 -22.52
N LYS A 293 15.32 7.81 -22.39
CA LYS A 293 14.88 7.18 -21.14
C LYS A 293 16.01 7.01 -20.11
N THR A 294 17.26 7.37 -20.46
CA THR A 294 18.40 7.38 -19.52
C THR A 294 18.52 8.68 -18.74
N THR A 295 17.74 9.70 -19.12
CA THR A 295 17.80 11.06 -18.58
C THR A 295 16.41 11.58 -18.23
N ILE A 296 16.22 12.02 -16.98
CA ILE A 296 15.02 12.76 -16.55
C ILE A 296 15.42 14.21 -16.25
N ILE A 297 14.80 15.15 -16.98
CA ILE A 297 14.81 16.57 -16.67
C ILE A 297 13.79 16.80 -15.55
N TYR A 298 14.29 17.07 -14.34
CA TYR A 298 13.45 17.26 -13.16
C TYR A 298 12.82 18.66 -13.15
N ASN A 299 13.65 19.68 -13.39
CA ASN A 299 13.24 21.06 -13.65
C ASN A 299 14.36 21.79 -14.42
N ASP A 300 14.26 23.11 -14.56
CA ASP A 300 15.26 23.91 -15.29
C ASP A 300 16.66 23.91 -14.65
N SER A 301 16.81 23.40 -13.43
CA SER A 301 18.07 23.40 -12.68
C SER A 301 18.59 22.01 -12.34
N ILE A 302 17.74 20.98 -12.27
CA ILE A 302 18.08 19.64 -11.80
C ILE A 302 17.82 18.63 -12.92
N THR A 303 18.79 17.77 -13.20
CA THR A 303 18.67 16.67 -14.16
C THR A 303 19.24 15.39 -13.58
N ILE A 304 18.56 14.27 -13.78
CA ILE A 304 18.98 12.94 -13.37
C ILE A 304 19.43 12.19 -14.62
N THR A 305 20.67 11.69 -14.66
CA THR A 305 21.24 10.93 -15.78
C THR A 305 21.72 9.56 -15.33
N GLY A 306 22.01 8.67 -16.29
CA GLY A 306 22.53 7.34 -16.00
C GLY A 306 21.48 6.34 -15.52
N ILE A 307 20.20 6.62 -15.79
CA ILE A 307 19.10 5.70 -15.49
C ILE A 307 19.22 4.49 -16.43
N PRO A 308 19.31 3.25 -15.92
CA PRO A 308 19.40 2.07 -16.76
C PRO A 308 18.10 1.86 -17.54
N LEU A 309 18.21 1.45 -18.80
CA LEU A 309 17.03 1.28 -19.66
C LEU A 309 16.11 0.17 -19.15
N GLU A 310 16.67 -0.88 -18.57
CA GLU A 310 15.93 -1.97 -17.92
C GLU A 310 15.00 -1.49 -16.78
N ALA A 311 15.22 -0.30 -16.19
CA ALA A 311 14.29 0.26 -15.20
C ALA A 311 12.88 0.53 -15.78
N GLN A 312 12.77 0.61 -17.10
CA GLN A 312 11.52 0.85 -17.82
C GLN A 312 10.71 -0.43 -18.06
N GLU A 313 11.32 -1.59 -17.79
CA GLU A 313 10.68 -2.90 -17.96
C GLU A 313 9.71 -3.22 -16.82
N TYR A 314 9.89 -2.59 -15.65
CA TYR A 314 8.95 -2.71 -14.56
C TYR A 314 7.69 -1.88 -14.85
N VAL A 315 6.67 -2.56 -15.37
CA VAL A 315 5.39 -1.99 -15.78
C VAL A 315 4.32 -2.32 -14.75
N VAL A 316 3.58 -1.29 -14.34
CA VAL A 316 2.37 -1.42 -13.53
C VAL A 316 1.19 -0.84 -14.31
N ASN A 317 0.12 -1.60 -14.42
CA ASN A 317 -0.95 -1.40 -15.40
C ASN A 317 -0.43 -1.48 -16.84
N ARG A 318 -0.08 -0.36 -17.46
CA ARG A 318 0.37 -0.25 -18.86
C ARG A 318 1.51 0.74 -19.06
N LYS A 319 2.09 1.21 -17.96
CA LYS A 319 3.16 2.19 -17.96
C LYS A 319 4.31 1.70 -17.10
N SER A 320 5.51 2.06 -17.52
CA SER A 320 6.69 1.98 -16.66
C SER A 320 6.41 2.69 -15.35
N ALA A 321 6.92 2.16 -14.24
CA ALA A 321 6.81 2.83 -12.94
C ALA A 321 7.48 4.23 -12.92
N LEU A 322 8.33 4.53 -13.91
CA LEU A 322 8.94 5.85 -14.11
C LEU A 322 8.09 6.83 -14.97
N ASP A 323 7.03 6.36 -15.64
CA ASP A 323 6.18 7.11 -16.61
C ASP A 323 4.83 7.58 -16.04
#